data_AF-A0A3N8GSW2-F1
#
_entry.id   AF-A0A3N8GSW2-F1
#
_cell.length_a   1.000
_cell.length_b   1.000
_cell.length_c   1.000
_cell.angle_alpha   90.00
_cell.angle_beta   90.00
_cell.angle_gamma   90.00
#
_symmetry.space_group_name_H-M   'P 1'
#
loop_
_entity.id
_entity.type
_entity.pdbx_description
1 polymer ?
#
loop_
_entity_poly.entity_id
_entity_poly.type
_entity_poly.pdbx_seq_one_letter_code
_entity_poly.pdbx_strand_id
1 'polypeptide(L)'
;MTKEERDQQIADLYVDGKSASALARDFALSVPSIRAIIAAKGVKASQRKKVENAEHPGQPVRRTLGRTHERLGETLAFSRAIELKHTRKEASERLGWTVHKVAAVETGRYEVTLTDLMDLSGYTKKHVGELIRL
;
A
#
# COMPACT_ATOMS: atom_id res chain seq x y z
N MET A 1 22.59 -24.42 22.21
CA MET A 1 22.85 -23.33 21.23
C MET A 1 23.71 -22.30 21.92
N THR A 2 24.90 -22.05 21.39
CA THR A 2 25.77 -20.98 21.88
C THR A 2 25.26 -19.62 21.41
N LYS A 3 25.77 -18.55 22.02
CA LYS A 3 25.40 -17.18 21.66
C LYS A 3 25.81 -16.85 20.23
N GLU A 4 27.00 -17.31 19.79
CA GLU A 4 27.46 -17.07 18.42
C GLU A 4 26.59 -17.78 17.38
N GLU A 5 26.14 -19.01 17.65
CA GLU A 5 25.27 -19.79 16.76
C GLU A 5 23.91 -19.09 16.57
N ARG A 6 23.31 -18.60 17.65
CA ARG A 6 22.05 -17.84 17.59
C ARG A 6 22.19 -16.56 16.78
N ASP A 7 23.26 -15.81 17.03
CA ASP A 7 23.49 -14.53 16.37
C ASP A 7 23.77 -14.70 14.87
N GLN A 8 24.43 -15.80 14.49
CA GLN A 8 24.59 -16.17 13.08
C GLN A 8 23.24 -16.54 12.45
N GLN A 9 22.43 -17.35 13.13
CA GLN A 9 21.11 -17.74 12.62
C GLN A 9 20.17 -16.54 12.42
N ILE A 10 20.21 -15.53 13.31
CA ILE A 10 19.47 -14.28 13.17
C ILE A 10 19.91 -13.51 11.92
N ALA A 11 21.22 -13.45 11.65
CA ALA A 11 21.76 -12.78 10.48
C ALA A 11 21.34 -13.48 9.18
N ASP A 12 21.44 -14.80 9.13
CA ASP A 12 21.06 -15.60 7.96
C ASP A 12 19.57 -15.46 7.65
N LEU A 13 18.69 -15.59 8.66
CA LEU A 13 17.24 -15.40 8.51
C LEU A 13 16.86 -13.96 8.10
N TYR A 14 17.66 -12.96 8.52
CA TYR A 14 17.46 -11.59 8.09
C TYR A 14 17.85 -11.39 6.62
N VAL A 15 18.95 -12.00 6.16
CA VAL A 15 19.36 -12.01 4.75
C VAL A 15 18.32 -12.72 3.89
N ASP A 16 17.74 -13.82 4.38
CA ASP A 16 16.65 -14.55 3.71
C ASP A 16 15.31 -13.80 3.73
N GLY A 17 15.24 -12.66 4.43
CA GLY A 17 14.17 -11.69 4.25
C GLY A 17 13.15 -11.63 5.38
N LYS A 18 13.37 -12.27 6.53
CA LYS A 18 12.57 -11.99 7.73
C LYS A 18 12.81 -10.56 8.22
N SER A 19 11.78 -9.92 8.77
CA SER A 19 11.90 -8.58 9.34
C SER A 19 12.50 -8.63 10.75
N ALA A 20 13.17 -7.56 11.17
CA ALA A 20 13.71 -7.47 12.54
C ALA A 20 12.63 -7.62 13.61
N SER A 21 11.39 -7.19 13.34
CA SER A 21 10.24 -7.35 14.23
C SER A 21 9.71 -8.78 14.30
N ALA A 22 9.85 -9.57 13.23
CA ALA A 22 9.54 -11.00 13.25
C ALA A 22 10.61 -11.76 14.05
N LEU A 23 11.88 -11.49 13.77
CA LEU A 23 13.01 -12.10 14.50
C LEU A 23 12.99 -11.76 16.00
N ALA A 24 12.61 -10.53 16.36
CA ALA A 24 12.42 -10.15 17.76
C ALA A 24 11.40 -11.05 18.50
N ARG A 25 10.31 -11.41 17.82
CA ARG A 25 9.29 -12.32 18.37
C ARG A 25 9.81 -13.76 18.43
N ASP A 26 10.40 -14.25 17.33
CA ASP A 26 10.88 -15.63 17.22
C ASP A 26 12.00 -15.93 18.26
N PHE A 27 12.88 -14.96 18.52
CA PHE A 27 14.03 -15.13 19.41
C PHE A 27 13.83 -14.51 20.80
N ALA A 28 12.64 -13.98 21.11
CA ALA A 28 12.32 -13.30 22.37
C ALA A 28 13.35 -12.19 22.74
N LEU A 29 13.81 -11.44 21.74
CA LEU A 29 14.76 -10.34 21.89
C LEU A 29 14.11 -9.01 21.51
N SER A 30 14.61 -7.92 22.08
CA SER A 30 14.16 -6.59 21.68
C SER A 30 14.57 -6.29 20.22
N VAL A 31 13.74 -5.53 19.49
CA VAL A 31 14.08 -5.08 18.13
C VAL A 31 15.44 -4.33 18.08
N PRO A 32 15.77 -3.45 19.05
CA PRO A 32 17.11 -2.87 19.14
C PRO A 32 18.23 -3.91 19.24
N SER A 33 18.06 -4.96 20.06
CA SER A 33 19.05 -6.03 20.22
C SER A 33 19.25 -6.80 18.92
N ILE A 34 18.17 -7.14 18.21
CA ILE A 34 18.25 -7.79 16.89
C ILE A 34 19.02 -6.91 15.90
N ARG A 35 18.74 -5.60 15.85
CA ARG A 35 19.46 -4.67 14.97
C ARG A 35 20.95 -4.59 15.30
N ALA A 36 21.31 -4.60 16.59
CA ALA A 36 22.70 -4.61 17.02
C ALA A 36 23.42 -5.89 16.57
N ILE A 37 22.77 -7.05 16.68
CA ILE A 37 23.32 -8.34 16.22
C ILE A 37 23.55 -8.34 14.70
N ILE A 38 22.55 -7.91 13.92
CA ILE A 38 22.64 -7.81 12.45
C ILE A 38 23.78 -6.86 12.04
N ALA A 39 23.90 -5.72 12.70
CA ALA A 39 24.96 -4.74 12.44
C ALA A 39 26.35 -5.29 12.81
N ALA A 40 26.48 -5.96 13.95
CA ALA A 40 27.73 -6.60 14.39
C ALA A 40 28.20 -7.70 13.42
N LYS A 41 27.26 -8.38 12.75
CA LYS A 41 27.53 -9.35 11.68
C LYS A 41 27.75 -8.71 10.30
N GLY A 42 27.71 -7.39 10.20
CA GLY A 42 27.99 -6.64 8.97
C GLY A 42 26.88 -6.70 7.91
N VAL A 43 25.69 -7.20 8.25
CA VAL A 43 24.60 -7.34 7.30
C VAL A 43 23.89 -6.01 7.09
N LYS A 44 23.92 -5.50 5.86
CA LYS A 44 23.25 -4.26 5.47
C LYS A 44 21.81 -4.51 5.05
N ALA A 45 20.94 -3.51 5.20
CA ALA A 45 19.54 -3.59 4.76
C ALA A 45 19.41 -3.88 3.24
N SER A 46 20.41 -3.53 2.44
CA SER A 46 20.47 -3.80 1.00
C SER A 46 20.75 -5.27 0.66
N GLN A 47 21.32 -6.05 1.58
CA GLN A 47 21.63 -7.47 1.38
C GLN A 47 20.47 -8.39 1.73
N ARG A 48 19.44 -7.84 2.39
CA ARG A 48 18.20 -8.56 2.63
C ARG A 48 17.57 -8.89 1.29
N LYS A 49 17.45 -10.18 0.96
CA LYS A 49 16.63 -10.62 -0.17
C LYS A 49 15.28 -9.96 -0.01
N LYS A 50 14.87 -9.23 -1.06
CA LYS A 50 13.48 -8.85 -1.22
C LYS A 50 12.77 -10.19 -1.33
N VAL A 51 12.22 -10.66 -0.22
CA VAL A 51 11.10 -11.60 -0.28
C VAL A 51 10.06 -10.77 -1.02
N GLU A 52 10.00 -10.95 -2.33
CA GLU A 52 8.75 -10.79 -3.05
C GLU A 52 7.78 -11.58 -2.20
N ASN A 53 6.98 -10.87 -1.41
CA ASN A 53 6.11 -11.46 -0.41
C ASN A 53 5.22 -12.46 -1.14
N ALA A 54 5.63 -13.72 -1.13
CA ALA A 54 4.77 -14.81 -1.52
C ALA A 54 3.61 -14.85 -0.53
N GLU A 55 3.82 -14.55 0.76
CA GLU A 55 2.79 -14.79 1.77
C GLU A 55 2.89 -13.83 2.96
N HIS A 56 2.56 -12.55 2.74
CA HIS A 56 1.46 -12.05 3.55
C HIS A 56 0.19 -12.47 2.79
N PRO A 57 -0.65 -13.40 3.28
CA PRO A 57 -2.00 -13.49 2.76
C PRO A 57 -2.69 -12.15 3.09
N GLY A 58 -2.71 -11.20 2.15
CA GLY A 58 -3.48 -9.96 2.30
C GLY A 58 -2.86 -8.63 1.88
N GLN A 59 -1.63 -8.56 1.35
CA GLN A 59 -1.21 -7.34 0.62
C GLN A 59 -0.78 -7.68 -0.79
N PRO A 60 -1.73 -7.70 -1.74
CA PRO A 60 -1.41 -8.00 -3.11
C PRO A 60 -0.55 -6.86 -3.66
N VAL A 61 0.31 -7.23 -4.62
CA VAL A 61 0.74 -6.33 -5.71
C VAL A 61 -0.43 -5.41 -6.00
N ARG A 62 -0.27 -4.10 -5.81
CA ARG A 62 -1.34 -3.10 -5.82
C ARG A 62 -1.91 -2.92 -7.23
N ARG A 63 -2.46 -4.00 -7.79
CA ARG A 63 -3.12 -4.08 -9.08
C ARG A 63 -4.48 -3.40 -8.92
N THR A 64 -4.83 -2.60 -9.92
CA THR A 64 -6.18 -2.08 -10.08
C THR A 64 -7.14 -3.27 -10.10
N LEU A 65 -8.36 -3.11 -9.55
CA LEU A 65 -9.36 -4.19 -9.51
C LEU A 65 -9.77 -4.64 -10.92
N GLY A 66 -9.61 -3.75 -11.91
CA GLY A 66 -9.74 -4.05 -13.33
C GLY A 66 -9.59 -2.78 -14.17
N ARG A 67 -9.59 -2.93 -15.50
CA ARG A 67 -9.45 -1.81 -16.45
C ARG A 67 -10.52 -0.73 -16.26
N THR A 68 -11.74 -1.12 -15.92
CA THR A 68 -12.86 -0.20 -15.66
C THR A 68 -12.58 0.71 -14.46
N HIS A 69 -12.08 0.14 -13.37
CA HIS A 69 -11.74 0.87 -12.15
C HIS A 69 -10.52 1.79 -12.35
N GLU A 70 -9.56 1.35 -13.17
CA GLU A 70 -8.41 2.16 -13.57
C GLU A 70 -8.84 3.39 -14.39
N ARG A 71 -9.64 3.20 -15.45
CA ARG A 71 -10.17 4.31 -16.28
C ARG A 71 -10.99 5.30 -15.48
N LEU A 72 -11.83 4.80 -14.58
CA LEU A 72 -12.61 5.64 -13.67
C LEU A 72 -11.69 6.43 -12.73
N GLY A 73 -10.69 5.77 -12.15
CA GLY A 73 -9.72 6.40 -11.27
C GLY A 73 -8.93 7.52 -11.97
N GLU A 74 -8.45 7.27 -13.19
CA GLU A 74 -7.77 8.27 -14.03
C GLU A 74 -8.68 9.46 -14.34
N THR A 75 -9.91 9.19 -14.77
CA THR A 75 -10.88 10.24 -15.12
C THR A 75 -11.23 11.09 -13.91
N LEU A 76 -11.42 10.47 -12.74
CA LEU A 76 -11.66 11.19 -11.49
C LEU A 76 -10.45 12.04 -11.08
N ALA A 77 -9.25 11.48 -11.15
CA ALA A 77 -8.03 12.19 -10.78
C ALA A 77 -7.79 13.40 -11.70
N PHE A 78 -8.02 13.24 -13.00
CA PHE A 78 -7.96 14.32 -13.98
C PHE A 78 -9.01 15.40 -13.70
N SER A 79 -10.28 15.01 -13.54
CA SER A 79 -11.37 15.96 -13.28
C SER A 79 -11.14 16.74 -11.99
N ARG A 80 -10.67 16.08 -10.92
CA ARG A 80 -10.34 16.75 -9.66
C ARG A 80 -9.17 17.73 -9.82
N ALA A 81 -8.04 17.28 -10.36
CA ALA A 81 -6.79 18.03 -10.33
C ALA A 81 -6.74 19.13 -11.40
N ILE A 82 -7.29 18.88 -12.59
CA ILE A 82 -7.16 19.76 -13.75
C ILE A 82 -8.41 20.63 -13.93
N GLU A 83 -9.59 20.02 -13.95
CA GLU A 83 -10.84 20.75 -14.24
C GLU A 83 -11.33 21.52 -13.01
N LEU A 84 -11.43 20.84 -11.87
CA LEU A 84 -11.94 21.43 -10.63
C LEU A 84 -10.84 22.09 -9.78
N LYS A 85 -9.56 21.78 -10.04
CA LYS A 85 -8.39 22.28 -9.30
C LYS A 85 -8.49 22.09 -7.78
N HIS A 86 -9.13 21.01 -7.34
CA HIS A 86 -9.27 20.69 -5.92
C HIS A 86 -8.16 19.76 -5.43
N THR A 87 -7.78 19.92 -4.18
CA THR A 87 -7.00 18.93 -3.43
C THR A 87 -7.87 17.70 -3.11
N ARG A 88 -7.24 16.58 -2.74
CA ARG A 88 -7.99 15.38 -2.30
C ARG A 88 -8.81 15.63 -1.04
N LYS A 89 -8.39 16.58 -0.19
CA LYS A 89 -9.12 16.97 1.02
C LYS A 89 -10.41 17.71 0.68
N GLU A 90 -10.35 18.69 -0.21
CA GLU A 90 -11.54 19.42 -0.66
C GLU A 90 -12.51 18.50 -1.42
N ALA A 91 -11.98 17.59 -2.24
CA ALA A 91 -12.80 16.59 -2.92
C ALA A 91 -13.50 15.66 -1.91
N SER A 92 -12.80 15.24 -0.85
CA SER A 92 -13.39 14.39 0.18
C SER A 92 -14.48 15.10 0.98
N GLU A 93 -14.29 16.40 1.28
CA GLU A 93 -15.30 17.22 1.95
C GLU A 93 -16.57 17.38 1.11
N ARG A 94 -16.42 17.60 -0.22
CA ARG A 94 -17.57 17.73 -1.13
C ARG A 94 -18.31 16.42 -1.39
N LEU A 95 -17.58 15.30 -1.44
CA LEU A 95 -18.15 13.97 -1.63
C LEU A 95 -18.70 13.37 -0.31
N GLY A 96 -18.40 13.97 0.84
CA GLY A 96 -18.70 13.37 2.14
C GLY A 96 -17.91 12.08 2.40
N TRP A 97 -16.74 11.94 1.76
CA TRP A 97 -15.90 10.74 1.83
C TRP A 97 -14.66 11.00 2.67
N THR A 98 -13.92 9.94 2.98
CA THR A 98 -12.57 10.08 3.54
C THR A 98 -11.56 10.34 2.42
N VAL A 99 -10.48 11.08 2.71
CA VAL A 99 -9.36 11.28 1.79
C VAL A 99 -8.79 9.94 1.29
N HIS A 100 -8.79 8.93 2.16
CA HIS A 100 -8.31 7.60 1.81
C HIS A 100 -9.20 6.93 0.76
N LYS A 101 -10.54 7.03 0.90
CA LYS A 101 -11.49 6.51 -0.10
C LYS A 101 -11.29 7.19 -1.45
N VAL A 102 -11.17 8.52 -1.48
CA VAL A 102 -10.89 9.28 -2.73
C VAL A 102 -9.61 8.77 -3.40
N ALA A 103 -8.52 8.63 -2.65
CA ALA A 103 -7.26 8.12 -3.18
C ALA A 103 -7.36 6.64 -3.65
N ALA A 104 -8.14 5.82 -2.96
CA ALA A 104 -8.36 4.42 -3.34
C ALA A 104 -9.14 4.31 -4.66
N VAL A 105 -10.17 5.14 -4.84
CA VAL A 105 -10.94 5.24 -6.10
C VAL A 105 -10.06 5.76 -7.24
N GLU A 106 -9.31 6.85 -7.03
CA GLU A 106 -8.37 7.40 -8.03
C GLU A 106 -7.32 6.37 -8.50
N THR A 107 -6.92 5.48 -7.60
CA THR A 107 -5.95 4.43 -7.92
C THR A 107 -6.60 3.15 -8.45
N GLY A 108 -7.92 3.13 -8.66
CA GLY A 108 -8.66 1.97 -9.16
C GLY A 108 -8.67 0.77 -8.21
N ARG A 109 -8.52 1.00 -6.90
CA ARG A 109 -8.41 -0.03 -5.85
C ARG A 109 -9.62 -0.12 -4.94
N TYR A 110 -10.61 0.73 -5.18
CA TYR A 110 -11.85 0.73 -4.42
C TYR A 110 -12.95 0.13 -5.30
N GLU A 111 -13.71 -0.79 -4.73
CA GLU A 111 -14.91 -1.31 -5.37
C GLU A 111 -15.99 -0.22 -5.32
N VAL A 112 -16.27 0.39 -6.47
CA VAL A 112 -17.15 1.54 -6.56
C VAL A 112 -18.59 1.04 -6.65
N THR A 113 -19.44 1.45 -5.71
CA THR A 113 -20.87 1.12 -5.74
C THR A 113 -21.65 2.06 -6.67
N LEU A 114 -22.90 1.73 -6.99
CA LEU A 114 -23.75 2.61 -7.79
C LEU A 114 -23.96 3.97 -7.12
N THR A 115 -24.15 4.01 -5.79
CA THR A 115 -24.25 5.27 -5.03
C THR A 115 -22.98 6.10 -5.18
N ASP A 116 -21.82 5.45 -5.11
CA ASP A 116 -20.55 6.15 -5.29
C ASP A 116 -20.41 6.74 -6.70
N LEU A 117 -20.87 6.02 -7.73
CA LEU A 117 -20.89 6.53 -9.10
C LEU A 117 -21.81 7.75 -9.25
N MET A 118 -22.95 7.75 -8.56
CA MET A 118 -23.87 8.90 -8.54
C MET A 118 -23.25 10.10 -7.84
N ASP A 119 -22.58 9.90 -6.70
CA ASP A 119 -21.85 10.94 -5.99
C ASP A 119 -20.73 11.55 -6.85
N LEU A 120 -19.94 10.69 -7.51
CA LEU A 120 -18.89 11.11 -8.43
C LEU A 120 -19.45 11.85 -9.64
N SER A 121 -20.57 11.40 -10.19
CA SER A 121 -21.28 12.08 -11.28
C SER A 121 -21.73 13.48 -10.87
N GLY A 122 -22.33 13.61 -9.70
CA GLY A 122 -22.74 14.92 -9.15
C GLY A 122 -21.56 15.84 -8.87
N TYR A 123 -20.47 15.31 -8.30
CA TYR A 123 -19.25 16.07 -8.01
C TYR A 123 -18.51 16.54 -9.27
N THR A 124 -18.35 15.66 -10.26
CA THR A 124 -17.64 15.96 -11.51
C THR A 124 -18.53 16.66 -12.54
N LYS A 125 -19.85 16.65 -12.34
CA LYS A 125 -20.87 17.07 -13.32
C LYS A 125 -20.79 16.32 -14.65
N LYS A 126 -20.31 15.07 -14.61
CA LYS A 126 -20.17 14.18 -15.77
C LYS A 126 -21.13 13.02 -15.68
N HIS A 127 -21.58 12.51 -16.82
CA HIS A 127 -22.38 11.30 -16.85
C HIS A 127 -21.55 10.07 -16.48
N VAL A 128 -22.19 9.04 -15.91
CA VAL A 128 -21.51 7.80 -15.49
C VAL A 128 -20.78 7.12 -16.67
N GLY A 129 -21.36 7.18 -17.88
CA GLY A 129 -20.70 6.66 -19.09
C GLY A 129 -19.38 7.36 -19.41
N GLU A 130 -19.30 8.68 -19.20
CA GLU A 130 -18.08 9.46 -19.40
C GLU A 130 -17.02 9.17 -18.33
N LEU A 131 -17.46 8.92 -17.09
CA LEU A 131 -16.56 8.57 -15.99
C LEU A 131 -15.86 7.24 -16.23
N ILE A 132 -16.58 6.26 -16.79
CA ILE A 132 -16.05 4.92 -17.02
C ILE A 132 -15.41 4.77 -18.41
N ARG A 133 -15.64 5.75 -19.31
CA ARG A 133 -15.24 5.70 -20.73
C ARG A 133 -15.74 4.40 -21.37
N LEU A 134 -17.05 4.15 -21.22
CA LEU A 134 -17.78 3.09 -21.91
C LEU A 134 -17.97 3.43 -23.39
#